data_AF-A0A848ZEZ7-F1
#
_entry.id   AF-A0A848ZEZ7-F1
#
_cell.length_a   1.000
_cell.length_b   1.000
_cell.length_c   1.000
_cell.angle_alpha   90.00
_cell.angle_beta   90.00
_cell.angle_gamma   90.00
#
_symmetry.space_group_name_H-M   'P 1'
#
loop_
_entity.id
_entity.type
_entity.pdbx_description
1 polymer ?
#
loop_
_entity_poly.entity_id
_entity_poly.type
_entity_poly.pdbx_seq_one_letter_code
_entity_poly.pdbx_strand_id
1 'polypeptide(L)'
;MLDYVTGFSKINNRERFEPDIWEGEAQFERVHRPSATADRRRIDYLYPDPTPDPAMRARYLEQLDAILDLAESRRIQVVVMKMPVPAKFHSLLPNETAFDEAVVGLLASRQVPFQDFSLSMDEQRFYFDTDHLNRTGLTEFFDRHLKESLTSEYGG
;
A
#
# COMPACT_ATOMS: atom_id res chain seq x y z
N MET A 1 -2.56 -13.45 -19.59
CA MET A 1 -1.17 -13.65 -19.08
C MET A 1 -0.09 -13.49 -20.17
N LEU A 2 -0.23 -14.03 -21.38
CA LEU A 2 0.75 -13.83 -22.49
C LEU A 2 0.83 -12.37 -22.98
N ASP A 3 -0.29 -11.64 -22.91
CA ASP A 3 -0.44 -10.27 -23.40
C ASP A 3 0.47 -9.28 -22.63
N TYR A 4 0.56 -9.41 -21.31
CA TYR A 4 1.42 -8.57 -20.46
C TYR A 4 2.92 -8.81 -20.68
N VAL A 5 3.29 -10.00 -21.15
CA VAL A 5 4.70 -10.37 -21.37
C VAL A 5 5.18 -9.93 -22.76
N THR A 6 4.28 -9.87 -23.73
CA THR A 6 4.65 -9.67 -25.14
C THR A 6 4.14 -8.36 -25.73
N GLY A 7 3.18 -7.69 -25.10
CA GLY A 7 2.50 -6.51 -25.66
C GLY A 7 1.57 -6.84 -26.83
N PHE A 8 1.36 -8.12 -27.15
CA PHE A 8 0.49 -8.57 -28.22
C PHE A 8 -0.53 -9.56 -27.69
N SER A 9 -1.81 -9.20 -27.76
CA SER A 9 -2.88 -10.16 -27.55
C SER A 9 -2.90 -11.19 -28.67
N LYS A 10 -3.06 -12.47 -28.31
CA LYS A 10 -3.34 -13.51 -29.32
C LYS A 10 -4.60 -13.12 -30.10
N ILE A 11 -4.51 -13.09 -31.43
CA ILE A 11 -5.60 -12.68 -32.34
C ILE A 11 -6.88 -13.52 -32.13
N ASN A 12 -6.75 -14.72 -31.57
CA ASN A 12 -7.88 -15.63 -31.28
C ASN A 12 -8.47 -15.44 -29.88
N ASN A 13 -7.92 -14.57 -29.04
CA ASN A 13 -8.55 -14.20 -27.78
C ASN A 13 -9.71 -13.25 -28.08
N ARG A 14 -10.94 -13.70 -27.81
CA ARG A 14 -12.17 -12.93 -28.06
C ARG A 14 -12.31 -11.76 -27.10
N GLU A 15 -11.73 -11.85 -25.91
CA GLU A 15 -11.83 -10.87 -24.83
C GLU A 15 -10.67 -9.85 -24.86
N ARG A 16 -9.80 -9.88 -25.89
CA ARG A 16 -8.59 -9.02 -25.98
C ARG A 16 -8.84 -7.51 -26.00
N PHE A 17 -10.09 -7.09 -26.21
CA PHE A 17 -10.51 -5.70 -26.23
C PHE A 17 -11.44 -5.36 -25.06
N GLU A 18 -11.77 -6.34 -24.22
CA GLU A 18 -12.49 -6.06 -22.99
C GLU A 18 -11.54 -5.29 -22.06
N PRO A 19 -12.00 -4.18 -21.46
CA PRO A 19 -11.21 -3.48 -20.47
C PRO A 19 -10.85 -4.42 -19.33
N ASP A 20 -9.57 -4.49 -18.98
CA ASP A 20 -9.08 -5.21 -17.80
C ASP A 20 -9.51 -4.42 -16.54
N ILE A 21 -10.77 -4.61 -16.17
CA ILE A 21 -11.40 -3.97 -15.01
C ILE A 21 -11.12 -4.86 -13.81
N TRP A 22 -10.40 -4.31 -12.84
CA TRP A 22 -10.20 -4.99 -11.56
C TRP A 22 -11.56 -5.29 -10.93
N GLU A 23 -11.80 -6.53 -10.49
CA GLU A 23 -13.10 -6.93 -9.88
C GLU A 23 -13.49 -6.04 -8.69
N GLY A 24 -12.48 -5.49 -7.97
CA GLY A 24 -12.69 -4.53 -6.89
C GLY A 24 -13.19 -3.15 -7.33
N GLU A 25 -13.03 -2.78 -8.60
CA GLU A 25 -13.55 -1.53 -9.17
C GLU A 25 -15.08 -1.46 -9.04
N ALA A 26 -15.77 -2.59 -9.21
CA ALA A 26 -17.22 -2.70 -9.01
C ALA A 26 -17.65 -2.39 -7.57
N GLN A 27 -16.74 -2.49 -6.60
CA GLN A 27 -16.98 -2.22 -5.18
C GLN A 27 -16.27 -0.95 -4.70
N PHE A 28 -15.70 -0.15 -5.60
CA PHE A 28 -14.86 0.97 -5.19
C PHE A 28 -15.64 2.12 -4.53
N GLU A 29 -16.97 2.16 -4.72
CA GLU A 29 -17.88 3.07 -4.01
C GLU A 29 -18.38 2.50 -2.67
N ARG A 30 -18.01 1.27 -2.32
CA ARG A 30 -18.48 0.62 -1.10
C ARG A 30 -17.94 1.37 0.12
N VAL A 31 -18.81 1.53 1.10
CA VAL A 31 -18.44 2.01 2.43
C VAL A 31 -18.45 0.84 3.40
N HIS A 32 -17.31 0.61 4.05
CA HIS A 32 -17.16 -0.37 5.09
C HIS A 32 -18.04 -0.01 6.30
N ARG A 33 -18.77 -0.99 6.82
CA ARG A 33 -19.42 -0.86 8.14
C ARG A 33 -18.51 -1.50 9.18
N PRO A 34 -18.01 -0.74 10.16
CA PRO A 34 -17.08 -1.28 11.15
C PRO A 34 -17.66 -2.48 11.86
N SER A 35 -16.82 -3.49 12.07
CA SER A 35 -17.17 -4.66 12.83
C SER A 35 -15.93 -5.19 13.53
N ALA A 36 -15.93 -5.12 14.86
CA ALA A 36 -14.82 -5.65 15.66
C ALA A 36 -14.55 -7.14 15.37
N THR A 37 -15.58 -7.89 15.01
CA THR A 37 -15.44 -9.29 14.57
C THR A 37 -14.77 -9.39 13.19
N ALA A 38 -15.10 -8.50 12.25
CA ALA A 38 -14.43 -8.46 10.94
C ALA A 38 -12.97 -8.04 11.08
N ASP A 39 -12.69 -7.01 11.87
CA ASP A 39 -11.33 -6.53 12.16
C ASP A 39 -10.48 -7.67 12.75
N ARG A 40 -11.00 -8.36 13.77
CA ARG A 40 -10.31 -9.49 14.39
C ARG A 40 -10.06 -10.62 13.39
N ARG A 41 -11.06 -11.00 12.61
CA ARG A 41 -10.91 -12.05 11.58
C ARG A 41 -9.87 -11.68 10.53
N ARG A 42 -9.81 -10.40 10.14
CA ARG A 42 -8.78 -9.91 9.21
C ARG A 42 -7.39 -10.02 9.82
N ILE A 43 -7.23 -9.60 11.07
CA ILE A 43 -5.95 -9.72 11.80
C ILE A 43 -5.54 -11.19 11.92
N ASP A 44 -6.44 -12.08 12.34
CA ASP A 44 -6.14 -13.51 12.45
C ASP A 44 -5.79 -14.15 11.08
N TYR A 45 -6.39 -13.64 9.99
CA TYR A 45 -6.07 -14.07 8.62
C TYR A 45 -4.70 -13.58 8.15
N LEU A 46 -4.36 -12.32 8.42
CA LEU A 46 -3.10 -11.70 8.01
C LEU A 46 -1.91 -12.15 8.87
N TYR A 47 -2.16 -12.37 10.15
CA TYR A 47 -1.17 -12.74 11.17
C TYR A 47 -1.62 -14.02 11.90
N PRO A 48 -1.71 -15.16 11.20
CA PRO A 48 -2.13 -16.43 11.81
C PRO A 48 -1.16 -16.89 12.91
N ASP A 49 0.10 -16.44 12.84
CA ASP A 49 1.06 -16.46 13.94
C ASP A 49 1.49 -14.99 14.19
N PRO A 50 1.12 -14.38 15.33
CA PRO A 50 1.49 -13.01 15.65
C PRO A 50 2.95 -12.90 16.14
N THR A 51 3.67 -14.02 16.26
CA THR A 51 5.08 -14.02 16.66
C THR A 51 5.89 -13.32 15.57
N PRO A 52 6.63 -12.24 15.89
CA PRO A 52 7.45 -11.59 14.88
C PRO A 52 8.49 -12.56 14.33
N ASP A 53 8.53 -12.71 13.01
CA ASP A 53 9.55 -13.50 12.28
C ASP A 53 10.63 -12.55 11.75
N PRO A 54 11.80 -12.46 12.42
CA PRO A 54 12.86 -11.55 12.00
C PRO A 54 13.44 -11.92 10.63
N ALA A 55 13.42 -13.20 10.26
CA ALA A 55 13.96 -13.66 8.97
C ALA A 55 13.03 -13.27 7.82
N MET A 56 11.71 -13.42 8.01
CA MET A 56 10.72 -12.94 7.04
C MET A 56 10.81 -11.42 6.86
N ARG A 57 10.92 -10.66 7.96
CA ARG A 57 11.09 -9.20 7.89
C ARG A 57 12.37 -8.82 7.15
N ALA A 58 13.51 -9.44 7.48
CA ALA A 58 14.78 -9.19 6.81
C ALA A 58 14.68 -9.45 5.30
N ARG A 59 14.04 -10.55 4.90
CA ARG A 59 13.81 -10.88 3.48
C ARG A 59 12.99 -9.82 2.75
N TYR A 60 11.94 -9.28 3.35
CA TYR A 60 11.15 -8.22 2.71
C TYR A 60 11.87 -6.87 2.67
N LEU A 61 12.69 -6.56 3.68
CA LEU A 61 13.55 -5.38 3.66
C LEU A 61 14.62 -5.50 2.56
N GLU A 62 15.20 -6.68 2.35
CA GLU A 62 16.12 -6.95 1.23
C GLU A 62 15.42 -6.76 -0.14
N GLN A 63 14.16 -7.17 -0.27
CA GLN A 63 13.39 -6.94 -1.49
C GLN A 63 13.11 -5.45 -1.74
N LEU A 64 12.75 -4.70 -0.68
CA LEU A 64 12.59 -3.25 -0.77
C LEU A 64 13.91 -2.59 -1.19
N ASP A 65 15.02 -2.99 -0.57
CA ASP A 65 16.35 -2.48 -0.88
C ASP A 65 16.73 -2.73 -2.36
N ALA A 66 16.43 -3.91 -2.89
CA ALA A 66 16.65 -4.24 -4.30
C ALA A 66 15.79 -3.39 -5.26
N ILE A 67 14.57 -3.01 -4.87
CA ILE A 67 13.75 -2.07 -5.65
C ILE A 67 14.37 -0.68 -5.67
N LEU A 68 14.91 -0.22 -4.53
CA LEU A 68 15.60 1.07 -4.43
C LEU A 68 16.88 1.08 -5.26
N ASP A 69 17.68 0.01 -5.25
CA ASP A 69 18.85 -0.16 -6.12
C ASP A 69 18.46 -0.04 -7.60
N LEU A 70 17.37 -0.71 -8.00
CA LEU A 70 16.88 -0.64 -9.37
C LEU A 70 16.46 0.79 -9.72
N ALA A 71 15.70 1.46 -8.87
CA ALA A 71 15.27 2.83 -9.11
C ALA A 71 16.46 3.79 -9.23
N GLU A 72 17.44 3.70 -8.34
CA GLU A 72 18.67 4.49 -8.35
C GLU A 72 19.46 4.26 -9.65
N SER A 73 19.65 3.00 -10.06
CA SER A 73 20.34 2.66 -11.32
C SER A 73 19.67 3.25 -12.56
N ARG A 74 18.36 3.55 -12.46
CA ARG A 74 17.54 4.16 -13.51
C ARG A 74 17.34 5.66 -13.31
N ARG A 75 17.95 6.27 -12.29
CA ARG A 75 17.77 7.68 -11.89
C ARG A 75 16.30 8.03 -11.64
N ILE A 76 15.55 7.09 -11.08
CA ILE A 76 14.17 7.28 -10.65
C ILE A 76 14.19 7.78 -9.20
N GLN A 77 13.54 8.91 -8.93
CA GLN A 77 13.32 9.38 -7.57
C GLN A 77 12.24 8.54 -6.91
N VAL A 78 12.48 8.11 -5.68
CA VAL A 78 11.56 7.28 -4.90
C VAL A 78 11.19 7.99 -3.61
N VAL A 79 9.90 7.90 -3.27
CA VAL A 79 9.36 8.24 -1.95
C VAL A 79 8.61 7.02 -1.48
N VAL A 80 8.80 6.66 -0.22
CA VAL A 80 8.05 5.56 0.40
C VAL A 80 7.01 6.14 1.35
N MET A 81 5.80 5.59 1.29
CA MET A 81 4.69 6.03 2.14
C MET A 81 4.05 4.83 2.84
N LYS A 82 3.65 5.02 4.10
CA LYS A 82 2.80 4.08 4.83
C LYS A 82 1.35 4.56 4.72
N MET A 83 0.50 3.73 4.14
CA MET A 83 -0.88 4.10 3.81
C MET A 83 -1.77 4.21 5.07
N PRO A 84 -2.78 5.11 5.06
CA PRO A 84 -3.73 5.21 6.15
C PRO A 84 -4.55 3.93 6.31
N VAL A 85 -4.82 3.57 7.57
CA VAL A 85 -5.76 2.53 7.96
C VAL A 85 -6.66 3.07 9.08
N PRO A 86 -7.86 2.51 9.31
CA PRO A 86 -8.69 2.94 10.43
C PRO A 86 -7.93 2.79 11.75
N ALA A 87 -7.94 3.81 12.61
CA ALA A 87 -7.19 3.81 13.88
C ALA A 87 -7.51 2.59 14.78
N LYS A 88 -8.75 2.09 14.71
CA LYS A 88 -9.17 0.85 15.40
C LYS A 88 -8.50 -0.40 14.84
N PHE A 89 -8.29 -0.47 13.54
CA PHE A 89 -7.59 -1.57 12.90
C PHE A 89 -6.09 -1.48 13.17
N HIS A 90 -5.51 -0.26 13.06
CA HIS A 90 -4.11 0.01 13.39
C HIS A 90 -3.72 -0.49 14.79
N SER A 91 -4.56 -0.26 15.80
CA SER A 91 -4.27 -0.70 17.18
C SER A 91 -4.26 -2.22 17.38
N LEU A 92 -4.70 -2.99 16.38
CA LEU A 92 -4.66 -4.45 16.39
C LEU A 92 -3.42 -5.00 15.66
N LEU A 93 -2.68 -4.17 14.93
CA LEU A 93 -1.50 -4.60 14.19
C LEU A 93 -0.36 -4.98 15.16
N PRO A 94 0.22 -6.18 15.01
CA PRO A 94 1.29 -6.62 15.89
C PRO A 94 2.63 -6.00 15.50
N ASN A 95 3.41 -5.58 16.50
CA ASN A 95 4.82 -5.16 16.35
C ASN A 95 5.09 -3.96 15.42
N GLU A 96 4.12 -3.06 15.24
CA GLU A 96 4.25 -1.88 14.35
C GLU A 96 5.49 -1.03 14.66
N THR A 97 5.78 -0.74 15.93
CA THR A 97 6.96 0.08 16.29
C THR A 97 8.26 -0.52 15.79
N ALA A 98 8.47 -1.83 15.98
CA ALA A 98 9.69 -2.50 15.52
C ALA A 98 9.75 -2.63 13.99
N PHE A 99 8.60 -2.71 13.32
CA PHE A 99 8.51 -2.66 11.87
C PHE A 99 8.88 -1.27 11.34
N ASP A 100 8.29 -0.21 11.91
CA ASP A 100 8.53 1.18 11.53
C ASP A 100 10.00 1.57 11.73
N GLU A 101 10.61 1.20 12.86
CA GLU A 101 12.04 1.42 13.12
C GLU A 101 12.92 0.77 12.05
N ALA A 102 12.59 -0.45 11.63
CA ALA A 102 13.37 -1.18 10.63
C ALA A 102 13.23 -0.56 9.23
N VAL A 103 12.02 -0.15 8.84
CA VAL A 103 11.76 0.53 7.56
C VAL A 103 12.45 1.90 7.54
N VAL A 104 12.27 2.71 8.59
CA VAL A 104 12.90 4.04 8.70
C VAL A 104 14.42 3.91 8.67
N GLY A 105 15.00 2.92 9.37
CA GLY A 105 16.44 2.68 9.36
C GLY A 105 16.98 2.40 7.96
N LEU A 106 16.32 1.51 7.20
CA LEU A 106 16.67 1.22 5.81
C LEU A 106 16.59 2.47 4.93
N LEU A 107 15.44 3.14 4.94
CA LEU A 107 15.20 4.30 4.07
C LEU A 107 16.13 5.48 4.38
N ALA A 108 16.41 5.73 5.67
CA ALA A 108 17.35 6.77 6.08
C ALA A 108 18.77 6.49 5.57
N SER A 109 19.22 5.22 5.60
CA SER A 109 20.53 4.83 5.06
C SER A 109 20.66 5.04 3.54
N ARG A 110 19.52 5.01 2.84
CA ARG A 110 19.40 5.25 1.39
C ARG A 110 19.03 6.70 1.06
N GLN A 111 18.87 7.56 2.07
CA GLN A 111 18.37 8.95 1.91
C GLN A 111 17.03 9.03 1.17
N VAL A 112 16.19 8.00 1.28
CA VAL A 112 14.86 7.95 0.67
C VAL A 112 13.85 8.55 1.63
N PRO A 113 13.04 9.56 1.22
CA PRO A 113 12.01 10.12 2.06
C PRO A 113 10.96 9.07 2.45
N PHE A 114 10.59 9.06 3.74
CA PHE A 114 9.51 8.26 4.29
C PHE A 114 8.39 9.15 4.81
N GLN A 115 7.15 8.87 4.42
CA GLN A 115 5.96 9.57 4.89
C GLN A 115 4.99 8.58 5.54
N ASP A 116 4.72 8.75 6.83
CA ASP A 116 3.76 7.91 7.55
C ASP A 116 2.39 8.59 7.61
N PHE A 117 1.41 7.99 6.94
CA PHE A 117 0.01 8.43 6.94
C PHE A 117 -0.92 7.43 7.63
N SER A 118 -0.38 6.43 8.33
CA SER A 118 -1.14 5.33 8.96
C SER A 118 -2.33 5.80 9.79
N LEU A 119 -2.22 6.97 10.44
CA LEU A 119 -3.25 7.58 11.28
C LEU A 119 -3.82 8.90 10.74
N SER A 120 -3.58 9.25 9.48
CA SER A 120 -4.01 10.54 8.92
C SER A 120 -5.50 10.59 8.50
N MET A 121 -6.17 9.43 8.43
CA MET A 121 -7.58 9.32 8.01
C MET A 121 -8.36 8.39 8.95
N ASP A 122 -9.25 8.94 9.77
CA ASP A 122 -10.01 8.18 10.77
C ASP A 122 -11.47 7.93 10.39
N GLU A 123 -12.02 8.69 9.44
CA GLU A 123 -13.43 8.63 9.06
C GLU A 123 -13.75 7.34 8.29
N GLN A 124 -14.71 6.56 8.80
CA GLN A 124 -15.09 5.25 8.23
C GLN A 124 -15.58 5.32 6.78
N ARG A 125 -16.14 6.48 6.38
CA ARG A 125 -16.63 6.69 5.01
C ARG A 125 -15.52 6.59 3.94
N PHE A 126 -14.26 6.65 4.35
CA PHE A 126 -13.10 6.58 3.45
C PHE A 126 -12.65 5.15 3.12
N TYR A 127 -13.22 4.12 3.75
CA TYR A 127 -12.72 2.75 3.64
C TYR A 127 -13.72 1.83 2.96
N PHE A 128 -13.24 0.94 2.07
CA PHE A 128 -14.07 -0.11 1.45
C PHE A 128 -14.13 -1.37 2.31
N ASP A 129 -13.03 -1.66 3.02
CA ASP A 129 -12.91 -2.74 4.00
C ASP A 129 -12.12 -2.29 5.25
N THR A 130 -11.48 -3.23 5.93
CA THR A 130 -10.73 -3.04 7.18
C THR A 130 -9.43 -2.25 7.04
N ASP A 131 -8.82 -2.27 5.86
CA ASP A 131 -7.44 -1.82 5.64
C ASP A 131 -7.21 -1.08 4.31
N HIS A 132 -8.26 -0.87 3.52
CA HIS A 132 -8.14 -0.22 2.23
C HIS A 132 -9.14 0.93 2.01
N LEU A 133 -8.63 1.99 1.38
CA LEU A 133 -9.41 3.16 0.99
C LEU A 133 -10.38 2.85 -0.16
N ASN A 134 -11.61 3.36 -0.06
CA ASN A 134 -12.54 3.41 -1.19
C ASN A 134 -12.25 4.64 -2.08
N ARG A 135 -13.07 4.87 -3.12
CA ARG A 135 -12.89 6.03 -4.01
C ARG A 135 -12.82 7.35 -3.25
N THR A 136 -13.77 7.56 -2.34
CA THR A 136 -13.84 8.80 -1.55
C THR A 136 -12.59 8.96 -0.71
N GLY A 137 -12.14 7.89 -0.05
CA GLY A 137 -10.91 7.89 0.74
C GLY A 137 -9.66 8.16 -0.09
N LEU A 138 -9.54 7.54 -1.26
CA LEU A 138 -8.39 7.76 -2.14
C LEU A 138 -8.36 9.18 -2.69
N THR A 139 -9.50 9.73 -3.10
CA THR A 139 -9.60 11.13 -3.55
C THR A 139 -9.20 12.08 -2.43
N GLU A 140 -9.73 11.87 -1.23
CA GLU A 140 -9.39 12.72 -0.08
C GLU A 140 -7.92 12.58 0.32
N PHE A 141 -7.38 11.37 0.33
CA PHE A 141 -5.96 11.12 0.61
C PHE A 141 -5.06 11.83 -0.42
N PHE A 142 -5.43 11.74 -1.69
CA PHE A 142 -4.72 12.41 -2.76
C PHE A 142 -4.71 13.92 -2.58
N ASP A 143 -5.89 14.52 -2.36
CA ASP A 143 -6.03 15.97 -2.23
C ASP A 143 -5.34 16.52 -0.97
N ARG A 144 -5.35 15.77 0.14
CA ARG A 144 -4.72 16.19 1.41
C ARG A 144 -3.21 15.98 1.48
N HIS A 145 -2.69 14.91 0.85
CA HIS A 145 -1.33 14.43 1.15
C HIS A 145 -0.47 14.17 -0.09
N LEU A 146 -1.03 13.55 -1.13
CA LEU A 146 -0.22 13.14 -2.29
C LEU A 146 -0.01 14.25 -3.29
N LYS A 147 -1.00 15.13 -3.49
CA LYS A 147 -0.94 16.19 -4.49
C LYS A 147 0.31 17.04 -4.30
N GLU A 148 0.53 17.55 -3.10
CA GLU A 148 1.72 18.35 -2.79
C GLU A 148 3.02 17.54 -2.98
N SER A 149 3.06 16.29 -2.55
CA SER A 149 4.25 15.42 -2.68
C SER A 149 4.58 15.07 -4.14
N LEU A 150 3.59 15.04 -5.03
CA LEU A 150 3.75 14.69 -6.45
C LEU A 150 3.91 15.91 -7.36
N THR A 151 3.41 17.08 -6.96
CA THR A 151 3.51 18.32 -7.75
C THR A 151 4.58 19.28 -7.25
N SER A 152 5.11 19.08 -6.06
CA SER A 152 6.31 19.79 -5.64
C SER A 152 7.43 19.34 -6.56
N GLU A 153 7.95 20.27 -7.37
CA GLU A 153 9.30 20.09 -7.90
C GLU A 153 10.18 19.80 -6.69
N TYR A 154 10.84 18.64 -6.67
CA TYR A 154 11.97 18.39 -5.77
C TYR A 154 13.07 19.39 -6.14
N GLY A 155 12.88 20.65 -5.75
CA GLY A 155 13.78 21.77 -5.93
C GLY A 155 14.69 21.86 -4.73
N GLY A 156 15.97 21.53 -4.95
CA GLY A 156 17.05 21.69 -3.98
C GLY A 156 18.01 20.52 -4.00
#